data_AF-A0AAU9KU14-F1
#
_entry.id   AF-A0AAU9KU14-F1
#
_cell.length_a   1.000
_cell.length_b   1.000
_cell.length_c   1.000
_cell.angle_alpha   90.00
_cell.angle_beta   90.00
_cell.angle_gamma   90.00
#
_symmetry.space_group_name_H-M   'P 1'
#
loop_
_entity.id
_entity.type
_entity.pdbx_description
1 polymer ?
#
loop_
_entity_poly.entity_id
_entity_poly.type
_entity_poly.pdbx_seq_one_letter_code
_entity_poly.pdbx_strand_id
1 'polypeptide(L)'
;MALLLRSVTCVTAKRTVFGAFVDIAVSSRCVRGFAAKTDKKKKGKKGSEDTNFEQMLRAIKGQYPDAEEWTEEEVQRHQEIGRRYNVMSMIEHNHLMRDVQTKIDFKWEAINALPAELQAEALEIDNAPIPEEQGMATWTPPIPGFRRYTDEEAETME
;
A
#
# COMPACT_ATOMS: atom_id res chain seq x y z
N MET A 1 30.32 -38.94 -16.31
CA MET A 1 31.04 -37.98 -15.45
C MET A 1 30.03 -37.29 -14.55
N ALA A 2 30.46 -36.93 -13.34
CA ALA A 2 29.67 -36.71 -12.13
C ALA A 2 28.42 -35.82 -12.24
N LEU A 3 27.31 -36.30 -11.68
CA LEU A 3 26.12 -35.53 -11.33
C LEU A 3 26.43 -34.69 -10.07
N LEU A 4 26.52 -33.36 -10.23
CA LEU A 4 26.69 -32.43 -9.12
C LEU A 4 25.33 -32.15 -8.46
N LEU A 5 25.03 -32.94 -7.42
CA LEU A 5 23.95 -32.67 -6.47
C LEU A 5 24.26 -31.38 -5.71
N ARG A 6 23.55 -30.29 -6.02
CA ARG A 6 23.59 -29.06 -5.22
C ARG A 6 22.74 -29.26 -3.97
N SER A 7 23.41 -29.41 -2.83
CA SER A 7 22.80 -29.51 -1.50
C SER A 7 22.16 -28.17 -1.11
N VAL A 8 20.86 -28.19 -0.82
CA VAL A 8 20.13 -27.04 -0.22
C VAL A 8 20.32 -27.11 1.30
N THR A 9 21.05 -26.15 1.87
CA THR A 9 21.17 -26.00 3.33
C THR A 9 20.01 -25.16 3.85
N CYS A 10 19.08 -25.79 4.58
CA CYS A 10 18.00 -25.11 5.29
C CYS A 10 18.54 -24.49 6.59
N VAL A 11 18.53 -23.15 6.69
CA VAL A 11 18.84 -22.44 7.95
C VAL A 11 17.55 -22.31 8.75
N THR A 12 17.41 -23.09 9.82
CA THR A 12 16.30 -22.98 10.78
C THR A 12 16.62 -21.90 11.82
N ALA A 13 15.98 -20.74 11.73
CA ALA A 13 16.03 -19.73 12.79
C ALA A 13 14.97 -20.02 13.86
N LYS A 14 15.41 -20.54 15.01
CA LYS A 14 14.62 -20.58 16.24
C LYS A 14 14.81 -19.24 16.96
N ARG A 15 13.77 -18.42 17.07
CA ARG A 15 13.74 -17.31 18.03
C ARG A 15 12.66 -17.53 19.06
N THR A 16 13.15 -17.66 20.28
CA THR A 16 12.47 -17.87 21.55
C THR A 16 11.68 -16.63 21.96
N VAL A 17 10.43 -16.84 22.35
CA VAL A 17 9.58 -15.89 23.07
C VAL A 17 9.94 -15.97 24.55
N PHE A 18 10.38 -14.86 25.16
CA PHE A 18 10.46 -14.73 26.63
C PHE A 18 10.43 -13.26 27.07
N GLY A 19 9.42 -12.94 27.91
CA GLY A 19 9.31 -11.88 28.94
C GLY A 19 9.61 -10.41 28.57
N ALA A 20 8.93 -9.38 29.07
CA ALA A 20 8.08 -9.28 30.25
C ALA A 20 7.06 -8.16 30.06
N PHE A 21 5.83 -8.41 30.49
CA PHE A 21 4.83 -7.38 30.75
C PHE A 21 5.31 -6.55 31.93
N VAL A 22 5.52 -5.25 31.73
CA VAL A 22 5.69 -4.29 32.82
C VAL A 22 4.32 -3.70 33.10
N ASP A 23 3.77 -4.06 34.25
CA ASP A 23 2.57 -3.46 34.84
C ASP A 23 2.83 -1.97 35.13
N ILE A 24 2.32 -1.09 34.26
CA ILE A 24 2.15 0.32 34.62
C ILE A 24 0.74 0.47 35.18
N ALA A 25 0.64 0.32 36.49
CA ALA A 25 -0.53 0.68 37.27
C ALA A 25 -0.76 2.20 37.20
N VAL A 26 -1.48 2.67 36.18
CA VAL A 26 -2.03 4.03 36.16
C VAL A 26 -3.25 4.03 37.08
N SER A 27 -3.01 4.42 38.32
CA SER A 27 -4.03 4.75 39.32
C SER A 27 -5.09 5.66 38.69
N SER A 28 -6.30 5.12 38.54
CA SER A 28 -7.50 5.88 38.18
C SER A 28 -7.69 7.06 39.14
N ARG A 29 -7.56 8.29 38.63
CA ARG A 29 -8.22 9.44 39.24
C ARG A 29 -9.35 9.87 38.32
N CYS A 30 -10.50 9.27 38.59
CA CYS A 30 -11.80 9.74 38.12
C CYS A 30 -12.01 11.16 38.70
N VAL A 31 -11.80 12.19 37.89
CA VAL A 31 -12.25 13.55 38.24
C VAL A 31 -13.59 13.77 37.56
N ARG A 32 -14.65 13.38 38.27
CA ARG A 32 -16.00 13.88 38.01
C ARG A 32 -16.00 15.37 38.33
N GLY A 33 -16.53 16.19 37.43
CA GLY A 33 -16.73 17.60 37.72
C GLY A 33 -17.21 18.40 36.52
N PHE A 34 -18.46 18.18 36.11
CA PHE A 34 -19.19 19.21 35.35
C PHE A 34 -19.87 20.18 36.33
N ALA A 35 -19.93 21.44 35.90
CA ALA A 35 -20.69 22.59 36.40
C ALA A 35 -20.01 23.51 37.44
N ALA A 36 -19.51 24.64 36.94
CA ALA A 36 -19.60 25.92 37.64
C ALA A 36 -20.07 26.99 36.63
N LYS A 37 -21.27 27.51 36.83
CA LYS A 37 -21.72 28.75 36.21
C LYS A 37 -21.09 29.90 36.99
N THR A 38 -20.29 30.74 36.34
CA THR A 38 -19.96 32.07 36.85
C THR A 38 -19.86 33.10 35.71
N ASP A 39 -20.81 34.02 35.77
CA ASP A 39 -20.80 35.44 35.43
C ASP A 39 -19.96 36.02 34.28
N LYS A 40 -20.68 36.86 33.51
CA LYS A 40 -20.20 37.72 32.42
C LYS A 40 -19.01 38.58 32.86
N LYS A 41 -17.87 38.44 32.17
CA LYS A 41 -16.82 39.47 32.09
C LYS A 41 -16.45 39.73 30.63
N LYS A 42 -16.79 40.93 30.16
CA LYS A 42 -16.49 41.44 28.81
C LYS A 42 -15.08 42.06 28.83
N LYS A 43 -14.07 41.39 28.25
CA LYS A 43 -12.80 42.03 27.83
C LYS A 43 -11.92 41.09 27.00
N GLY A 44 -11.41 41.60 25.87
CA GLY A 44 -10.20 41.10 25.20
C GLY A 44 -10.43 40.14 24.03
N LYS A 45 -10.53 40.68 22.82
CA LYS A 45 -10.41 39.93 21.55
C LYS A 45 -8.93 39.61 21.33
N LYS A 46 -8.41 38.57 21.99
CA LYS A 46 -7.04 38.05 21.81
C LYS A 46 -7.07 36.56 22.17
N GLY A 47 -7.02 35.70 21.15
CA GLY A 47 -7.11 34.24 21.28
C GLY A 47 -7.99 33.63 20.20
N SER A 48 -7.57 33.71 18.95
CA SER A 48 -8.24 33.06 17.80
C SER A 48 -7.37 32.00 17.14
N GLU A 49 -6.05 32.02 17.38
CA GLU A 49 -5.12 31.02 16.84
C GLU A 49 -5.13 29.75 17.69
N ASP A 50 -5.21 29.89 19.03
CA ASP A 50 -5.26 28.76 19.95
C ASP A 50 -6.50 27.88 19.74
N THR A 51 -7.66 28.46 19.40
CA THR A 51 -8.89 27.68 19.17
C THR A 51 -8.83 26.86 17.87
N ASN A 52 -8.26 27.43 16.80
CA ASN A 52 -8.05 26.73 15.54
C ASN A 52 -6.99 25.63 15.69
N PHE A 53 -5.94 25.91 16.47
CA PHE A 53 -4.89 24.94 16.78
C PHE A 53 -5.42 23.80 17.65
N GLU A 54 -6.24 24.09 18.66
CA GLU A 54 -6.93 23.07 19.47
C GLU A 54 -7.88 22.21 18.64
N GLN A 55 -8.61 22.82 17.69
CA GLN A 55 -9.48 22.10 16.78
C GLN A 55 -8.68 21.18 15.84
N MET A 56 -7.53 21.65 15.33
CA MET A 56 -6.60 20.83 14.56
C MET A 56 -6.06 19.66 15.39
N LEU A 57 -5.62 19.92 16.63
CA LEU A 57 -5.16 18.86 17.54
C LEU A 57 -6.27 17.85 17.86
N ARG A 58 -7.52 18.30 17.97
CA ARG A 58 -8.66 17.41 18.17
C ARG A 58 -8.94 16.55 16.94
N ALA A 59 -8.80 17.11 15.74
CA ALA A 59 -8.93 16.36 14.49
C ALA A 59 -7.83 15.31 14.32
N ILE A 60 -6.59 15.63 14.73
CA ILE A 60 -5.45 14.69 14.68
C ILE A 60 -5.58 13.58 15.73
N LYS A 61 -6.08 13.91 16.93
CA LYS A 61 -6.13 12.94 18.05
C LYS A 61 -7.04 11.74 17.79
N GLY A 62 -7.96 11.82 16.83
CA GLY A 62 -8.90 10.75 16.48
C GLY A 62 -9.88 10.47 17.61
N GLN A 63 -11.16 10.38 17.31
CA GLN A 63 -12.13 9.76 18.22
C GLN A 63 -12.41 8.38 17.69
N TYR A 64 -11.84 7.36 18.34
CA TYR A 64 -12.22 5.98 18.05
C TYR A 64 -13.55 5.72 18.75
N PRO A 65 -14.58 5.25 18.02
CA PRO A 65 -15.78 4.75 18.67
C PRO A 65 -15.41 3.55 19.56
N ASP A 66 -16.16 3.34 20.63
CA ASP A 66 -16.02 2.13 21.44
C ASP A 66 -16.27 0.92 20.51
N ALA A 67 -15.23 0.10 20.31
CA ALA A 67 -15.30 -1.03 19.41
C ALA A 67 -16.19 -2.12 20.05
N GLU A 68 -17.23 -2.54 19.33
CA GLU A 68 -18.01 -3.71 19.71
C GLU A 68 -17.13 -4.96 19.57
N GLU A 69 -17.09 -5.79 20.62
CA GLU A 69 -16.33 -7.03 20.61
C GLU A 69 -16.96 -7.99 19.59
N TRP A 70 -16.19 -8.40 18.59
CA TRP A 70 -16.67 -9.34 17.58
C TRP A 70 -17.09 -10.66 18.21
N THR A 71 -18.20 -11.22 17.71
CA THR A 71 -18.59 -12.58 18.06
C THR A 71 -17.55 -13.59 17.55
N GLU A 72 -17.43 -14.74 18.20
CA GLU A 72 -16.45 -15.78 17.81
C GLU A 72 -16.61 -16.22 16.34
N GLU A 73 -17.85 -16.29 15.85
CA GLU A 73 -18.17 -16.62 14.46
C GLU A 73 -17.67 -15.54 13.49
N GLU A 74 -17.82 -14.26 13.83
CA GLU A 74 -17.31 -13.15 13.03
C GLU A 74 -15.79 -13.13 13.00
N VAL A 75 -15.13 -13.38 14.13
CA VAL A 75 -13.66 -13.48 14.21
C VAL A 75 -13.16 -14.55 13.25
N GLN A 76 -13.79 -15.72 13.26
CA GLN A 76 -13.42 -16.81 12.35
C GLN A 76 -13.65 -16.43 10.88
N ARG A 77 -14.77 -15.80 10.54
CA ARG A 77 -15.02 -15.32 9.17
C ARG A 77 -13.99 -14.30 8.71
N HIS A 78 -13.63 -13.33 9.56
CA HIS A 78 -12.61 -12.34 9.24
C HIS A 78 -11.23 -12.98 9.05
N GLN A 79 -10.90 -13.99 9.86
CA GLN A 79 -9.66 -14.75 9.70
C GLN A 79 -9.63 -15.51 8.36
N GLU A 80 -10.74 -16.13 7.97
CA GLU A 80 -10.87 -16.81 6.68
C GLU A 80 -10.76 -15.84 5.50
N ILE A 81 -11.40 -14.68 5.59
CA ILE A 81 -11.32 -13.61 4.58
C ILE A 81 -9.86 -13.14 4.44
N GLY A 82 -9.19 -12.83 5.55
CA GLY A 82 -7.79 -12.41 5.54
C GLY A 82 -6.87 -13.47 4.92
N ARG A 83 -7.10 -14.75 5.24
CA ARG A 83 -6.35 -15.86 4.64
C ARG A 83 -6.58 -15.95 3.13
N ARG A 84 -7.83 -15.86 2.68
CA ARG A 84 -8.17 -15.90 1.24
C ARG A 84 -7.57 -14.71 0.50
N TYR A 85 -7.68 -13.51 1.07
CA TYR A 85 -7.07 -12.29 0.52
C TYR A 85 -5.57 -12.49 0.31
N ASN A 86 -4.85 -12.95 1.34
CA ASN A 86 -3.41 -13.19 1.24
C ASN A 86 -3.05 -14.21 0.15
N VAL A 87 -3.83 -15.28 0.01
CA VAL A 87 -3.63 -16.28 -1.05
C VAL A 87 -3.84 -15.66 -2.42
N MET A 88 -4.94 -14.93 -2.62
CA MET A 88 -5.25 -14.31 -3.92
C MET A 88 -4.22 -13.24 -4.30
N SER A 89 -3.84 -12.36 -3.37
CA SER A 89 -2.80 -11.36 -3.63
C SER A 89 -1.45 -11.99 -3.97
N MET A 90 -1.11 -13.12 -3.36
CA MET A 90 0.12 -13.85 -3.70
C MET A 90 0.05 -14.48 -5.10
N ILE A 91 -1.12 -15.01 -5.48
CA ILE A 91 -1.35 -15.53 -6.84
C ILE A 91 -1.18 -14.41 -7.87
N GLU A 92 -1.82 -13.26 -7.67
CA GLU A 92 -1.69 -12.08 -8.54
C GLU A 92 -0.24 -11.61 -8.66
N HIS A 93 0.48 -11.53 -7.53
CA HIS A 93 1.90 -11.18 -7.52
C HIS A 93 2.73 -12.17 -8.34
N ASN A 94 2.53 -13.48 -8.16
CA ASN A 94 3.26 -14.50 -8.90
C ASN A 94 2.98 -14.44 -10.41
N HIS A 95 1.74 -14.15 -10.81
CA HIS A 95 1.40 -13.94 -12.22
C HIS A 95 2.13 -12.73 -12.80
N LEU A 96 2.11 -11.60 -12.09
CA LEU A 96 2.81 -10.40 -12.52
C LEU A 96 4.32 -10.61 -12.62
N MET A 97 4.94 -11.25 -11.62
CA MET A 97 6.38 -11.52 -11.64
C MET A 97 6.77 -12.49 -12.76
N ARG A 98 5.93 -13.50 -13.04
CA ARG A 98 6.17 -14.42 -14.14
C ARG A 98 6.10 -13.72 -15.49
N ASP A 99 5.11 -12.85 -15.69
CA ASP A 99 4.98 -12.06 -16.93
C ASP A 99 6.16 -11.11 -17.11
N VAL A 100 6.55 -10.38 -16.07
CA VAL A 100 7.73 -9.50 -16.09
C VAL A 100 9.00 -10.28 -16.42
N GLN A 101 9.23 -11.44 -15.79
CA GLN A 101 10.39 -12.27 -16.09
C GLN A 101 10.38 -12.75 -17.53
N THR A 102 9.23 -13.20 -18.04
CA THR A 102 9.08 -13.64 -19.43
C THR A 102 9.43 -12.52 -20.41
N LYS A 103 8.99 -11.29 -20.13
CA LYS A 103 9.33 -10.10 -20.93
C LYS A 103 10.83 -9.77 -20.87
N ILE A 104 11.47 -9.94 -19.72
CA ILE A 104 12.92 -9.77 -19.57
C ILE A 104 13.67 -10.82 -20.40
N ASP A 105 13.24 -12.08 -20.34
CA ASP A 105 13.86 -13.18 -21.08
C ASP A 105 13.77 -12.93 -22.59
N PHE A 106 12.58 -12.57 -23.09
CA PHE A 106 12.40 -12.19 -24.50
C PHE A 106 13.21 -10.96 -24.91
N LYS A 107 13.36 -9.96 -24.03
CA LYS A 107 14.23 -8.81 -24.30
C LYS A 107 15.68 -9.25 -24.53
N TRP A 108 16.21 -10.13 -23.68
CA TRP A 108 17.58 -10.62 -23.82
C TRP A 108 17.76 -11.50 -25.06
N GLU A 109 16.81 -12.37 -25.35
CA GLU A 109 16.81 -13.17 -26.59
C GLU A 109 16.82 -12.29 -27.84
N ALA A 110 15.98 -11.24 -27.86
CA ALA A 110 15.93 -10.29 -28.95
C ALA A 110 17.25 -9.51 -29.12
N ILE A 111 17.85 -9.01 -28.04
CA ILE A 111 19.16 -8.32 -28.09
C ILE A 111 20.24 -9.25 -28.63
N ASN A 112 20.28 -10.50 -28.18
CA ASN A 112 21.27 -11.47 -28.64
C ASN A 112 21.09 -11.86 -30.13
N ALA A 113 19.86 -11.77 -30.65
CA ALA A 113 19.57 -12.01 -32.06
C ALA A 113 20.00 -10.85 -32.98
N LEU A 114 20.27 -9.65 -32.44
CA LEU A 114 20.72 -8.50 -33.23
C LEU A 114 22.18 -8.68 -33.70
N PRO A 115 22.56 -8.05 -34.83
CA PRO A 115 23.96 -7.91 -35.22
C PRO A 115 24.79 -7.15 -34.16
N ALA A 116 26.07 -7.51 -34.01
CA ALA A 116 26.95 -6.96 -32.97
C ALA A 116 27.07 -5.42 -32.97
N GLU A 117 26.92 -4.79 -34.14
CA GLU A 117 26.94 -3.32 -34.29
C GLU A 117 25.76 -2.65 -33.56
N LEU A 118 24.57 -3.27 -33.60
CA LEU A 118 23.35 -2.74 -32.99
C LEU A 118 23.16 -3.18 -31.54
N GLN A 119 23.85 -4.25 -31.11
CA GLN A 119 23.80 -4.72 -29.72
C GLN A 119 24.35 -3.68 -28.74
N ALA A 120 25.39 -2.95 -29.13
CA ALA A 120 26.01 -1.93 -28.28
C ALA A 120 25.03 -0.78 -27.96
N GLU A 121 24.29 -0.30 -28.97
CA GLU A 121 23.26 0.73 -28.82
C GLU A 121 22.06 0.22 -28.01
N ALA A 122 21.61 -1.02 -28.25
CA ALA A 122 20.49 -1.61 -27.53
C ALA A 122 20.74 -1.83 -26.02
N LEU A 123 22.01 -1.86 -25.59
CA LEU A 123 22.40 -1.99 -24.18
C LEU A 123 22.50 -0.64 -23.46
N GLU A 124 22.42 0.48 -24.20
CA GLU A 124 22.42 1.81 -23.61
C GLU A 124 21.11 2.06 -22.84
N ILE A 125 21.22 2.73 -21.69
CA ILE A 125 20.06 3.05 -20.85
C ILE A 125 19.37 4.27 -21.45
N ASP A 126 18.13 4.09 -21.90
CA ASP A 126 17.28 5.21 -22.31
C ASP A 126 16.86 6.04 -21.08
N ASN A 127 17.24 7.31 -21.09
CA ASN A 127 16.89 8.29 -20.06
C ASN A 127 15.76 9.24 -20.50
N ALA A 128 15.10 8.96 -21.63
CA ALA A 128 13.95 9.74 -22.07
C ALA A 128 12.86 9.73 -20.98
N PRO A 129 12.25 10.89 -20.68
CA PRO A 129 11.13 10.93 -19.75
C PRO A 129 9.92 10.21 -20.34
N ILE A 130 9.06 9.69 -19.46
CA ILE A 130 7.77 9.13 -19.87
C ILE A 130 6.95 10.25 -20.54
N PRO A 131 6.33 10.00 -21.71
CA PRO A 131 5.53 11.01 -22.41
C PRO A 131 4.40 11.57 -21.52
N GLU A 132 4.27 12.90 -21.48
CA GLU A 132 3.29 13.59 -20.62
C GLU A 132 1.83 13.30 -21.02
N GLU A 133 1.60 12.87 -22.27
CA GLU A 133 0.29 12.51 -22.80
C GLU A 133 -0.27 11.19 -22.22
N GLN A 134 0.57 10.38 -21.55
CA GLN A 134 0.14 9.14 -20.90
C GLN A 134 -0.61 9.43 -19.57
N GLY A 135 -1.93 9.56 -19.66
CA GLY A 135 -2.79 9.71 -18.49
C GLY A 135 -3.01 8.40 -17.71
N MET A 136 -3.14 8.50 -16.39
CA MET A 136 -3.56 7.36 -15.55
C MET A 136 -4.97 6.88 -15.91
N ALA A 137 -5.25 5.59 -15.71
CA ALA A 137 -6.60 5.06 -15.88
C ALA A 137 -7.54 5.66 -14.83
N THR A 138 -8.68 6.19 -15.28
CA THR A 138 -9.74 6.72 -14.42
C THR A 138 -10.89 5.72 -14.33
N TRP A 139 -11.57 5.67 -13.18
CA TRP A 139 -12.72 4.77 -12.97
C TRP A 139 -13.85 4.98 -13.98
N THR A 140 -14.06 6.23 -14.40
CA THR A 140 -15.03 6.62 -15.42
C THR A 140 -14.29 7.40 -16.51
N PRO A 141 -14.55 7.16 -17.81
CA PRO A 141 -13.97 7.97 -18.88
C PRO A 141 -14.44 9.43 -18.75
N PRO A 142 -13.63 10.41 -19.19
CA PRO A 142 -13.93 11.83 -19.00
C PRO A 142 -15.19 12.29 -19.75
N ILE A 143 -15.50 11.70 -20.90
CA ILE A 143 -16.67 12.03 -21.74
C ILE A 143 -17.26 10.72 -22.29
N PRO A 144 -18.61 10.60 -22.44
CA PRO A 144 -19.22 9.45 -23.11
C PRO A 144 -18.69 9.28 -24.53
N GLY A 145 -18.20 8.08 -24.86
CA GLY A 145 -17.60 7.78 -26.17
C GLY A 145 -16.14 8.23 -26.33
N PHE A 146 -15.50 8.74 -25.28
CA PHE A 146 -14.06 9.06 -25.32
C PHE A 146 -13.24 7.78 -25.46
N ARG A 147 -12.71 7.57 -26.66
CA ARG A 147 -11.63 6.61 -26.94
C ARG A 147 -10.31 7.34 -26.77
N ARG A 148 -9.33 6.72 -26.09
CA ARG A 148 -7.96 7.25 -26.12
C ARG A 148 -7.44 7.03 -27.54
N TYR A 149 -6.60 7.92 -28.07
CA TYR A 149 -6.05 7.78 -29.43
C TYR A 149 -5.34 6.41 -29.66
N THR A 150 -4.89 5.76 -28.59
CA THR A 150 -4.33 4.39 -28.60
C THR A 150 -5.33 3.28 -28.92
N ASP A 151 -6.64 3.55 -28.85
CA ASP A 151 -7.70 2.56 -29.08
C ASP A 151 -8.06 2.44 -30.58
N GLU A 152 -7.58 3.37 -31.43
CA GLU A 152 -7.87 3.38 -32.88
C GLU A 152 -7.06 2.33 -33.66
N GLU A 153 -5.84 2.00 -33.20
CA GLU A 153 -4.97 1.02 -33.86
C GLU A 153 -5.43 -0.43 -33.68
N ALA A 154 -6.27 -0.70 -32.67
CA ALA A 154 -6.79 -2.04 -32.40
C ALA A 154 -7.89 -2.49 -33.37
N GLU A 155 -8.61 -1.57 -34.03
CA GLU A 155 -9.71 -1.89 -34.96
C GLU A 155 -9.25 -1.99 -36.44
N THR A 156 -8.03 -1.57 -36.79
CA THR A 156 -7.55 -1.60 -38.20
C THR A 156 -6.80 -2.87 -38.60
N MET A 157 -6.71 -3.85 -37.69
CA MET A 157 -6.08 -5.17 -37.92
C MET A 157 -7.08 -6.35 -37.94
N GLU A 158 -8.38 -6.10 -38.14
CA GLU A 158 -9.37 -7.13 -38.52
C GLU A 158 -9.64 -7.14 -40.04
#